data_AF-A0A251ZBN6-F1
#
_entry.id   AF-A0A251ZBN6-F1
#
_cell.length_a   1.000
_cell.length_b   1.000
_cell.length_c   1.000
_cell.angle_alpha   90.00
_cell.angle_beta   90.00
_cell.angle_gamma   90.00
#
_symmetry.space_group_name_H-M   'P 1'
#
loop_
_entity.id
_entity.type
_entity.pdbx_description
1 polymer ?
#
loop_
_entity_poly.entity_id
_entity_poly.type
_entity_poly.pdbx_seq_one_letter_code
_entity_poly.pdbx_strand_id
1 'polypeptide(L)'
;MSFALTFFLAGSFADQSRDIHSNQIDLSRSAQAESTRPDPADFSAQELQLLQKRFGVHGPQTPIAQLFTAGLDHWLPLRNQTLDRLGTLTPTLRREAKSKGINPMFLVAILYDELQHAKPGEDTPLAVQSGLFKTHGLAQLGVEELIHQGLLPKNPSPHQLAWAKSELLNPERNISILAGKMHRLIIALDAKPGNNSNSSTSYREAHLLATLAYLHNGKLDYPTRILKYMQDPALHGLVYGNQEPTASTLI
;
A
#
# COMPACT_ATOMS: atom_id res chain seq x y z
N MET A 1 12.15 -44.73 64.55
CA MET A 1 12.81 -43.56 65.15
C MET A 1 11.79 -42.43 65.15
N SER A 2 11.04 -42.28 66.23
CA SER A 2 11.26 -41.34 67.34
C SER A 2 10.36 -40.10 67.14
N PHE A 3 9.20 -40.06 67.83
CA PHE A 3 8.84 -39.11 68.91
C PHE A 3 8.65 -37.66 68.39
N ALA A 4 7.61 -36.87 68.69
CA ALA A 4 6.46 -36.98 69.58
C ALA A 4 5.61 -35.70 69.45
N LEU A 5 4.35 -35.74 69.93
CA LEU A 5 3.68 -34.74 70.79
C LEU A 5 3.53 -33.27 70.27
N THR A 6 2.44 -32.50 70.43
CA THR A 6 1.12 -32.64 71.06
C THR A 6 0.38 -31.29 70.97
N PHE A 7 -0.96 -31.31 71.21
CA PHE A 7 -1.82 -30.27 71.85
C PHE A 7 -1.84 -28.85 71.22
N PHE A 8 -2.91 -28.06 71.19
CA PHE A 8 -4.38 -28.13 71.35
C PHE A 8 -4.89 -26.70 71.07
N LEU A 9 -6.16 -26.62 70.69
CA LEU A 9 -7.14 -25.56 70.98
C LEU A 9 -7.03 -24.11 70.41
N ALA A 10 -8.18 -23.75 69.82
CA ALA A 10 -8.94 -22.50 69.97
C ALA A 10 -8.42 -21.19 69.35
N GLY A 11 -9.29 -20.61 68.52
CA GLY A 11 -9.75 -19.24 68.79
C GLY A 11 -9.73 -18.25 67.63
N SER A 12 -10.93 -17.76 67.35
CA SER A 12 -11.25 -16.37 66.98
C SER A 12 -11.45 -16.02 65.50
N PHE A 13 -12.69 -15.56 65.29
CA PHE A 13 -13.21 -14.80 64.17
C PHE A 13 -12.31 -13.62 63.76
N ALA A 14 -12.16 -13.44 62.46
CA ALA A 14 -12.01 -12.13 61.83
C ALA A 14 -12.52 -12.22 60.39
N ASP A 15 -13.73 -11.67 60.18
CA ASP A 15 -14.20 -11.23 58.87
C ASP A 15 -13.27 -10.11 58.38
N GLN A 16 -12.66 -10.32 57.22
CA GLN A 16 -11.98 -9.28 56.45
C GLN A 16 -12.51 -9.34 55.02
N SER A 17 -13.72 -8.83 54.85
CA SER A 17 -14.11 -8.10 53.65
C SER A 17 -13.01 -7.07 53.32
N ARG A 18 -12.13 -7.42 52.39
CA ARG A 18 -11.12 -6.54 51.79
C ARG A 18 -11.19 -6.67 50.28
N ASP A 19 -11.84 -5.69 49.67
CA ASP A 19 -11.48 -5.05 48.42
C ASP A 19 -10.67 -5.91 47.42
N ILE A 20 -11.39 -6.66 46.58
CA ILE A 20 -10.88 -7.08 45.27
C ILE A 20 -11.55 -6.20 44.23
N HIS A 21 -11.13 -4.93 44.20
CA HIS A 21 -11.45 -3.99 43.13
C HIS A 21 -10.13 -3.43 42.59
N SER A 22 -9.34 -4.25 41.91
CA SER A 22 -8.18 -3.80 41.11
C SER A 22 -7.59 -4.95 40.31
N ASN A 23 -8.12 -5.18 39.10
CA ASN A 23 -7.33 -5.52 37.91
C ASN A 23 -8.20 -5.52 36.64
N GLN A 24 -9.06 -4.52 36.49
CA GLN A 24 -9.50 -4.15 35.17
C GLN A 24 -8.35 -3.35 34.57
N ILE A 25 -7.48 -4.05 33.83
CA ILE A 25 -6.52 -3.42 32.93
C ILE A 25 -7.31 -2.39 32.14
N ASP A 26 -6.96 -1.13 32.35
CA ASP A 26 -7.59 0.03 31.76
C ASP A 26 -7.31 0.01 30.24
N LEU A 27 -8.06 -0.82 29.52
CA LEU A 27 -8.10 -0.92 28.06
C LEU A 27 -8.42 0.44 27.42
N SER A 28 -9.07 1.32 28.19
CA SER A 28 -9.35 2.71 27.86
C SER A 28 -8.09 3.59 27.83
N ARG A 29 -7.08 3.32 28.69
CA ARG A 29 -5.79 4.03 28.67
C ARG A 29 -4.91 3.66 27.49
N SER A 30 -4.96 2.40 27.04
CA SER A 30 -4.28 1.97 25.80
C SER A 30 -4.96 2.50 24.54
N ALA A 31 -6.30 2.58 24.53
CA ALA A 31 -7.04 3.17 23.41
C ALA A 31 -6.87 4.70 23.31
N GLN A 32 -6.66 5.40 24.43
CA GLN A 32 -6.37 6.83 24.45
C GLN A 32 -4.92 7.20 24.07
N ALA A 33 -3.98 6.25 24.11
CA ALA A 33 -2.60 6.49 23.66
C ALA A 33 -2.41 6.39 22.14
N GLU A 34 -3.35 5.75 21.43
CA GLU A 34 -3.38 5.70 19.96
C GLU A 34 -4.07 6.92 19.33
N SER A 35 -4.90 7.67 20.08
CA SER A 35 -5.68 8.81 19.57
C SER A 35 -4.89 10.11 19.39
N THR A 36 -3.58 10.13 19.72
CA THR A 36 -2.73 11.33 19.63
C THR A 36 -1.73 11.29 18.48
N ARG A 37 -1.69 10.21 17.69
CA ARG A 37 -0.81 10.17 16.52
C ARG A 37 -1.55 10.80 15.33
N PRO A 38 -0.93 11.76 14.61
CA PRO A 38 -1.51 12.32 13.39
C PRO A 38 -1.75 11.21 12.36
N ASP A 39 -2.59 11.44 11.35
CA ASP A 39 -2.77 10.48 10.26
C ASP A 39 -1.42 10.29 9.55
N PRO A 40 -0.97 9.06 9.25
CA PRO A 40 0.24 8.84 8.47
C PRO A 40 0.21 9.46 7.05
N ALA A 41 -0.98 9.79 6.53
CA ALA A 41 -1.14 10.52 5.28
C ALA A 41 -1.13 12.05 5.44
N ASP A 42 -1.05 12.58 6.66
CA ASP A 42 -0.93 14.02 6.90
C ASP A 42 0.52 14.48 6.73
N PHE A 43 0.75 15.37 5.75
CA PHE A 43 2.06 15.97 5.48
C PHE A 43 2.14 17.38 6.05
N SER A 44 3.24 17.69 6.72
CA SER A 44 3.51 19.08 7.14
C SER A 44 3.90 19.95 5.95
N ALA A 45 3.71 21.27 6.04
CA ALA A 45 4.12 22.19 4.98
C ALA A 45 5.65 22.14 4.70
N GLN A 46 6.46 21.98 5.76
CA GLN A 46 7.91 21.86 5.65
C GLN A 46 8.32 20.57 4.94
N GLU A 47 7.62 19.47 5.23
CA GLU A 47 7.85 18.20 4.58
C GLU A 47 7.52 18.27 3.09
N LEU A 48 6.37 18.83 2.71
CA LEU A 48 6.01 19.02 1.30
C LEU A 48 7.04 19.88 0.56
N GLN A 49 7.55 20.94 1.19
CA GLN A 49 8.62 21.76 0.61
C GLN A 49 9.92 20.94 0.39
N LEU A 50 10.28 20.08 1.34
CA LEU A 50 11.43 19.19 1.21
C LEU A 50 11.24 18.17 0.09
N LEU A 51 10.06 17.55 0.00
CA LEU A 51 9.71 16.59 -1.04
C LEU A 51 9.71 17.26 -2.42
N GLN A 52 9.13 18.45 -2.54
CA GLN A 52 9.16 19.22 -3.78
C GLN A 52 10.61 19.59 -4.18
N LYS A 53 11.44 20.00 -3.23
CA LYS A 53 12.85 20.33 -3.50
C LYS A 53 13.67 19.12 -3.95
N ARG A 54 13.46 17.95 -3.33
CA ARG A 54 14.22 16.73 -3.61
C ARG A 54 13.74 15.99 -4.86
N PHE A 55 12.43 15.98 -5.10
CA PHE A 55 11.79 15.09 -6.08
C PHE A 55 10.97 15.81 -7.15
N GLY A 56 10.78 17.13 -7.05
CA GLY A 56 10.10 17.94 -8.08
C GLY A 56 8.59 17.74 -8.19
N VAL A 57 7.94 17.14 -7.19
CA VAL A 57 6.49 16.88 -7.17
C VAL A 57 5.67 18.17 -7.19
N HIS A 58 4.57 18.19 -7.95
CA HIS A 58 3.66 19.33 -7.99
C HIS A 58 2.75 19.38 -6.75
N GLY A 59 2.44 20.61 -6.29
CA GLY A 59 1.50 20.87 -5.19
C GLY A 59 0.03 20.56 -5.54
N PRO A 60 -0.91 20.80 -4.61
CA PRO A 60 -2.27 20.24 -4.63
C PRO A 60 -3.07 20.61 -5.90
N GLN A 61 -3.87 19.65 -6.38
CA GLN A 61 -4.83 19.86 -7.46
C GLN A 61 -6.04 20.68 -7.00
N THR A 62 -6.72 21.32 -7.95
CA THR A 62 -7.89 22.17 -7.72
C THR A 62 -9.10 21.36 -7.18
N PRO A 63 -9.96 21.96 -6.33
CA PRO A 63 -11.08 21.28 -5.64
C PRO A 63 -12.07 20.54 -6.56
N ILE A 64 -12.19 20.97 -7.83
CA ILE A 64 -13.10 20.35 -8.80
C ILE A 64 -12.63 18.94 -9.19
N ALA A 65 -11.32 18.67 -9.17
CA ALA A 65 -10.78 17.33 -9.45
C ALA A 65 -11.07 16.32 -8.32
N GLN A 66 -11.34 16.78 -7.09
CA GLN A 66 -11.65 15.94 -5.93
C GLN A 66 -13.10 15.43 -5.91
N LEU A 67 -14.03 16.13 -6.59
CA LEU A 67 -15.44 15.75 -6.64
C LEU A 67 -15.70 14.55 -7.57
N PHE A 68 -14.84 14.29 -8.56
CA PHE A 68 -14.99 13.14 -9.47
C PHE A 68 -14.52 11.82 -8.85
N THR A 69 -13.55 11.85 -7.94
CA THR A 69 -12.99 10.66 -7.28
C THR A 69 -13.99 9.97 -6.34
N ALA A 70 -14.89 10.71 -5.69
CA ALA A 70 -15.85 10.13 -4.73
C ALA A 70 -17.02 9.35 -5.36
N GLY A 71 -17.34 9.60 -6.64
CA GLY A 71 -18.53 9.05 -7.30
C GLY A 71 -18.37 7.64 -7.88
N LEU A 72 -17.13 7.23 -8.19
CA LEU A 72 -16.84 5.95 -8.86
C LEU A 72 -16.54 4.81 -7.88
N ASP A 73 -16.16 5.11 -6.63
CA ASP A 73 -15.78 4.14 -5.59
C ASP A 73 -16.87 3.08 -5.27
N HIS A 74 -18.11 3.30 -5.69
CA HIS A 74 -19.27 2.47 -5.36
C HIS A 74 -19.78 1.60 -6.53
N TRP A 75 -19.12 1.61 -7.70
CA TRP A 75 -19.54 0.78 -8.84
C TRP A 75 -19.03 -0.66 -8.69
N LEU A 76 -19.85 -1.51 -8.06
CA LEU A 76 -19.59 -2.95 -7.83
C LEU A 76 -19.12 -3.74 -9.07
N PRO A 77 -19.67 -3.54 -10.29
CA PRO A 77 -19.19 -4.26 -11.47
C PRO A 77 -17.74 -3.92 -11.85
N LEU A 78 -17.36 -2.63 -11.76
CA LEU A 78 -16.00 -2.16 -12.03
C LEU A 78 -15.02 -2.69 -10.98
N ARG A 79 -15.46 -2.77 -9.71
CA ARG A 79 -14.70 -3.39 -8.63
C ARG A 79 -14.40 -4.86 -8.89
N ASN A 80 -15.39 -5.67 -9.28
CA ASN A 80 -15.17 -7.10 -9.54
C ASN A 80 -14.23 -7.31 -10.74
N GLN A 81 -14.44 -6.58 -11.83
CA GLN A 81 -13.55 -6.66 -13.00
C GLN A 81 -12.11 -6.27 -12.64
N THR A 82 -11.94 -5.25 -11.81
CA THR A 82 -10.61 -4.83 -11.32
C THR A 82 -9.96 -5.92 -10.49
N LEU A 83 -10.71 -6.54 -9.57
CA LEU A 83 -10.23 -7.64 -8.74
C LEU A 83 -9.83 -8.87 -9.59
N ASP A 84 -10.64 -9.24 -10.59
CA ASP A 84 -10.33 -10.35 -11.50
C ASP A 84 -9.04 -10.08 -12.29
N ARG A 85 -8.91 -8.86 -12.86
CA ARG A 85 -7.72 -8.45 -13.60
C ARG A 85 -6.47 -8.50 -12.71
N LEU A 86 -6.55 -7.97 -11.49
CA LEU A 86 -5.47 -8.05 -10.51
C LEU A 86 -5.16 -9.49 -10.11
N GLY A 87 -6.19 -10.34 -10.02
CA GLY A 87 -6.07 -11.76 -9.67
C GLY A 87 -5.10 -12.48 -10.59
N THR A 88 -5.22 -12.24 -11.91
CA THR A 88 -4.32 -12.81 -12.93
C THR A 88 -2.86 -12.35 -12.80
N LEU A 89 -2.62 -11.16 -12.23
CA LEU A 89 -1.30 -10.54 -12.12
C LEU A 89 -0.62 -10.78 -10.75
N THR A 90 -1.36 -11.35 -9.80
CA THR A 90 -0.89 -11.63 -8.43
C THR A 90 0.46 -12.36 -8.37
N PRO A 91 0.72 -13.43 -9.17
CA PRO A 91 1.99 -14.14 -9.10
C PRO A 91 3.18 -13.23 -9.43
N THR A 92 3.03 -12.39 -10.47
CA THR A 92 4.06 -11.41 -10.85
C THR A 92 4.18 -10.32 -9.80
N LEU A 93 3.08 -9.77 -9.30
CA LEU A 93 3.09 -8.78 -8.22
C LEU A 93 3.87 -9.27 -6.99
N ARG A 94 3.57 -10.50 -6.51
CA ARG A 94 4.25 -11.08 -5.34
C ARG A 94 5.74 -11.31 -5.58
N ARG A 95 6.11 -11.78 -6.77
CA ARG A 95 7.51 -12.00 -7.15
C ARG A 95 8.29 -10.69 -7.15
N GLU A 96 7.77 -9.67 -7.84
CA GLU A 96 8.43 -8.37 -7.94
C GLU A 96 8.52 -7.68 -6.57
N ALA A 97 7.41 -7.66 -5.81
CA ALA A 97 7.37 -7.12 -4.44
C ALA A 97 8.44 -7.74 -3.54
N LYS A 98 8.51 -9.08 -3.52
CA LYS A 98 9.50 -9.83 -2.74
C LYS A 98 10.93 -9.51 -3.18
N SER A 99 11.19 -9.47 -4.49
CA SER A 99 12.54 -9.21 -5.03
C SER A 99 13.06 -7.81 -4.69
N LYS A 100 12.16 -6.85 -4.48
CA LYS A 100 12.47 -5.44 -4.21
C LYS A 100 12.29 -5.03 -2.75
N GLY A 101 11.83 -5.93 -1.89
CA GLY A 101 11.55 -5.64 -0.47
C GLY A 101 10.42 -4.63 -0.29
N ILE A 102 9.37 -4.73 -1.11
CA ILE A 102 8.20 -3.84 -1.07
C ILE A 102 7.01 -4.61 -0.52
N ASN A 103 6.18 -3.94 0.28
CA ASN A 103 4.91 -4.50 0.73
C ASN A 103 4.00 -4.78 -0.49
N PRO A 104 3.59 -6.03 -0.76
CA PRO A 104 2.75 -6.35 -1.92
C PRO A 104 1.36 -5.70 -1.82
N MET A 105 0.85 -5.43 -0.60
CA MET A 105 -0.41 -4.68 -0.44
C MET A 105 -0.28 -3.24 -0.94
N PHE A 106 0.89 -2.63 -0.82
CA PHE A 106 1.11 -1.29 -1.33
C PHE A 106 1.07 -1.26 -2.86
N LEU A 107 1.73 -2.23 -3.52
CA LEU A 107 1.70 -2.33 -4.98
C LEU A 107 0.29 -2.63 -5.50
N VAL A 108 -0.44 -3.55 -4.86
CA VAL A 108 -1.80 -3.89 -5.31
C VAL A 108 -2.77 -2.73 -5.10
N ALA A 109 -2.61 -1.96 -4.02
CA ALA A 109 -3.45 -0.79 -3.75
C ALA A 109 -3.27 0.32 -4.80
N ILE A 110 -2.02 0.57 -5.23
CA ILE A 110 -1.74 1.50 -6.34
C ILE A 110 -2.45 1.00 -7.62
N LEU A 111 -2.21 -0.24 -8.02
CA LEU A 111 -2.78 -0.80 -9.26
C LEU A 111 -4.31 -0.82 -9.22
N TYR A 112 -4.90 -1.05 -8.06
CA TYR A 112 -6.34 -1.01 -7.85
C TYR A 112 -6.89 0.42 -8.04
N ASP A 113 -6.29 1.45 -7.43
CA ASP A 113 -6.71 2.85 -7.62
C ASP A 113 -6.61 3.25 -9.10
N GLU A 114 -5.49 2.95 -9.76
CA GLU A 114 -5.27 3.30 -11.17
C GLU A 114 -6.26 2.60 -12.11
N LEU A 115 -6.59 1.32 -11.85
CA LEU A 115 -7.58 0.59 -12.63
C LEU A 115 -9.01 1.08 -12.42
N GLN A 116 -9.36 1.46 -11.18
CA GLN A 116 -10.68 2.00 -10.84
C GLN A 116 -10.92 3.40 -11.44
N HIS A 117 -9.84 4.18 -11.60
CA HIS A 117 -9.91 5.56 -12.09
C HIS A 117 -9.41 5.72 -13.53
N ALA A 118 -9.08 4.62 -14.21
CA ALA A 118 -8.72 4.64 -15.63
C ALA A 118 -9.87 5.26 -16.43
N LYS A 119 -9.59 6.34 -17.17
CA LYS A 119 -10.66 6.94 -17.98
C LYS A 119 -10.96 6.01 -19.17
N PRO A 120 -12.24 5.84 -19.56
CA PRO A 120 -12.59 5.05 -20.73
C PRO A 120 -11.81 5.51 -21.97
N GLY A 121 -11.01 4.60 -22.57
CA GLY A 121 -10.25 4.85 -23.80
C GLY A 121 -8.75 5.18 -23.65
N GLU A 122 -8.24 5.41 -22.42
CA GLU A 122 -6.81 5.72 -22.17
C GLU A 122 -5.86 4.55 -22.52
N ASP A 123 -6.34 3.30 -22.41
CA ASP A 123 -5.54 2.08 -22.67
C ASP A 123 -5.52 1.63 -24.15
N THR A 124 -6.12 2.40 -25.07
CA THR A 124 -6.11 2.03 -26.49
C THR A 124 -4.73 2.29 -27.11
N PRO A 125 -4.20 1.37 -27.95
CA PRO A 125 -2.92 1.59 -28.65
C PRO A 125 -2.89 2.91 -29.44
N LEU A 126 -4.04 3.36 -29.96
CA LEU A 126 -4.20 4.62 -30.68
C LEU A 126 -4.04 5.85 -29.76
N ALA A 127 -4.59 5.84 -28.54
CA ALA A 127 -4.44 6.93 -27.58
C ALA A 127 -2.98 7.06 -27.10
N VAL A 128 -2.29 5.94 -26.88
CA VAL A 128 -0.89 5.87 -26.45
C VAL A 128 0.10 6.28 -27.55
N GLN A 129 -0.21 5.96 -28.81
CA GLN A 129 0.62 6.36 -29.96
C GLN A 129 0.47 7.85 -30.29
N SER A 130 -0.68 8.47 -29.97
CA SER A 130 -0.94 9.89 -30.24
C SER A 130 -0.10 10.86 -29.40
N GLY A 131 0.46 10.42 -28.27
CA GLY A 131 1.23 11.27 -27.36
C GLY A 131 0.38 12.22 -26.51
N LEU A 132 -0.95 12.07 -26.49
CA LEU A 132 -1.85 12.88 -25.65
C LEU A 132 -1.63 12.65 -24.13
N PHE A 133 -1.14 11.48 -23.74
CA PHE A 133 -0.89 11.12 -22.34
C PHE A 133 0.60 10.83 -22.12
N LYS A 134 1.20 11.44 -21.09
CA LYS A 134 2.62 11.26 -20.75
C LYS A 134 2.89 9.96 -19.98
N THR A 135 1.85 9.38 -19.40
CA THR A 135 1.83 8.17 -18.57
C THR A 135 1.09 7.05 -19.29
N HIS A 136 1.53 5.80 -19.09
CA HIS A 136 1.06 4.65 -19.86
C HIS A 136 0.88 3.41 -18.99
N GLY A 137 -0.13 2.60 -19.35
CA GLY A 137 -0.39 1.28 -18.77
C GLY A 137 -0.90 1.31 -17.33
N LEU A 138 -0.94 0.12 -16.72
CA LEU A 138 -1.65 -0.14 -15.45
C LEU A 138 -1.27 0.77 -14.28
N ALA A 139 -0.01 1.16 -14.15
CA ALA A 139 0.47 2.01 -13.06
C ALA A 139 0.79 3.44 -13.51
N GLN A 140 0.24 3.88 -14.66
CA GLN A 140 0.43 5.23 -15.20
C GLN A 140 1.90 5.67 -15.22
N LEU A 141 2.77 4.84 -15.80
CA LEU A 141 4.22 5.07 -15.82
C LEU A 141 4.66 5.73 -17.12
N GLY A 142 5.57 6.69 -17.04
CA GLY A 142 6.17 7.35 -18.20
C GLY A 142 7.48 6.70 -18.64
N VAL A 143 7.89 6.99 -19.88
CA VAL A 143 9.20 6.53 -20.42
C VAL A 143 10.38 7.00 -19.55
N GLU A 144 10.26 8.15 -18.93
CA GLU A 144 11.27 8.71 -18.04
C GLU A 144 11.57 7.82 -16.83
N GLU A 145 10.60 7.03 -16.35
CA GLU A 145 10.86 6.08 -15.27
C GLU A 145 11.78 4.94 -15.73
N LEU A 146 11.72 4.52 -17.00
CA LEU A 146 12.66 3.54 -17.54
C LEU A 146 14.08 4.11 -17.59
N ILE A 147 14.23 5.41 -17.85
CA ILE A 147 15.53 6.10 -17.80
C ILE A 147 16.05 6.14 -16.36
N HIS A 148 15.21 6.51 -15.39
CA HIS A 148 15.58 6.54 -13.97
C HIS A 148 16.03 5.17 -13.43
N GLN A 149 15.50 4.08 -13.99
CA GLN A 149 15.88 2.72 -13.61
C GLN A 149 17.03 2.14 -14.45
N GLY A 150 17.58 2.91 -15.39
CA GLY A 150 18.65 2.45 -16.29
C GLY A 150 18.21 1.42 -17.33
N LEU A 151 16.90 1.23 -17.52
CA LEU A 151 16.32 0.38 -18.57
C LEU A 151 16.34 1.05 -19.95
N LEU A 152 16.55 2.36 -19.98
CA LEU A 152 16.62 3.18 -21.19
C LEU A 152 17.75 4.21 -21.06
N PRO A 153 18.52 4.52 -22.12
CA PRO A 153 19.50 5.60 -22.07
C PRO A 153 18.82 6.97 -21.90
N LYS A 154 19.57 7.97 -21.37
CA LYS A 154 19.06 9.34 -21.15
C LYS A 154 18.50 10.01 -22.40
N ASN A 155 19.09 9.71 -23.56
CA ASN A 155 18.67 10.20 -24.87
C ASN A 155 18.29 9.00 -25.74
N PRO A 156 17.07 8.46 -25.59
CA PRO A 156 16.64 7.29 -26.35
C PRO A 156 16.42 7.61 -27.82
N SER A 157 16.78 6.68 -28.70
CA SER A 157 16.41 6.75 -30.11
C SER A 157 14.90 6.56 -30.31
N PRO A 158 14.32 6.95 -31.46
CA PRO A 158 12.90 6.71 -31.75
C PRO A 158 12.49 5.23 -31.64
N HIS A 159 13.36 4.30 -32.05
CA HIS A 159 13.12 2.86 -31.91
C HIS A 159 13.09 2.44 -30.44
N GLN A 160 13.99 2.97 -29.62
CA GLN A 160 14.02 2.72 -28.18
C GLN A 160 12.79 3.32 -27.46
N LEU A 161 12.31 4.49 -27.91
CA LEU A 161 11.07 5.08 -27.41
C LEU A 161 9.85 4.21 -27.76
N ALA A 162 9.76 3.69 -28.98
CA ALA A 162 8.68 2.79 -29.39
C ALA A 162 8.69 1.50 -28.55
N TRP A 163 9.87 0.89 -28.37
CA TRP A 163 10.05 -0.26 -27.48
C TRP A 163 9.61 0.05 -26.04
N ALA A 164 10.06 1.18 -25.47
CA ALA A 164 9.69 1.59 -24.12
C ALA A 164 8.17 1.73 -23.94
N LYS A 165 7.46 2.28 -24.94
CA LYS A 165 6.00 2.34 -24.94
C LYS A 165 5.36 0.96 -24.97
N SER A 166 5.88 0.02 -25.76
CA SER A 166 5.36 -1.36 -25.77
C SER A 166 5.57 -2.08 -24.44
N GLU A 167 6.71 -1.86 -23.79
CA GLU A 167 6.99 -2.42 -22.45
C GLU A 167 6.01 -1.87 -21.41
N LEU A 168 5.71 -0.57 -21.46
CA LEU A 168 4.76 0.06 -20.55
C LEU A 168 3.31 -0.45 -20.73
N LEU A 169 2.95 -0.96 -21.91
CA LEU A 169 1.65 -1.57 -22.17
C LEU A 169 1.55 -3.02 -21.67
N ASN A 170 2.67 -3.69 -21.44
CA ASN A 170 2.66 -5.06 -20.91
C ASN A 170 2.35 -5.01 -19.39
N PRO A 171 1.25 -5.65 -18.93
CA PRO A 171 0.84 -5.61 -17.52
C PRO A 171 1.91 -6.07 -16.52
N GLU A 172 2.56 -7.20 -16.80
CA GLU A 172 3.58 -7.77 -15.92
C GLU A 172 4.82 -6.90 -15.87
N ARG A 173 5.20 -6.35 -17.01
CA ARG A 173 6.33 -5.43 -17.10
C ARG A 173 6.03 -4.12 -16.37
N ASN A 174 4.82 -3.60 -16.50
CA ASN A 174 4.38 -2.39 -15.81
C ASN A 174 4.45 -2.57 -14.28
N ILE A 175 4.07 -3.75 -13.75
CA ILE A 175 4.26 -4.11 -12.34
C ILE A 175 5.73 -4.13 -11.94
N SER A 176 6.61 -4.73 -12.76
CA SER A 176 8.05 -4.77 -12.48
C SER A 176 8.67 -3.36 -12.45
N ILE A 177 8.28 -2.48 -13.38
CA ILE A 177 8.73 -1.08 -13.41
C ILE A 177 8.16 -0.31 -12.22
N LEU A 178 6.90 -0.52 -11.82
CA LEU A 178 6.32 0.09 -10.63
C LEU A 178 7.10 -0.31 -9.37
N ALA A 179 7.38 -1.61 -9.20
CA ALA A 179 8.18 -2.10 -8.09
C ALA A 179 9.59 -1.50 -8.12
N GLY A 180 10.21 -1.39 -9.30
CA GLY A 180 11.49 -0.68 -9.48
C GLY A 180 11.44 0.78 -9.02
N LYS A 181 10.36 1.51 -9.39
CA LYS A 181 10.16 2.92 -9.01
C LYS A 181 10.08 3.05 -7.49
N MET A 182 9.27 2.22 -6.85
CA MET A 182 9.11 2.26 -5.39
C MET A 182 10.41 1.91 -4.66
N HIS A 183 11.14 0.90 -5.13
CA HIS A 183 12.44 0.54 -4.55
C HIS A 183 13.46 1.69 -4.66
N ARG A 184 13.54 2.33 -5.83
CA ARG A 184 14.41 3.49 -6.05
C ARG A 184 14.04 4.66 -5.14
N LEU A 185 12.74 4.93 -4.97
CA LEU A 185 12.25 6.00 -4.09
C LEU A 185 12.52 5.70 -2.61
N ILE A 186 12.38 4.45 -2.16
CA ILE A 186 12.74 4.02 -0.80
C ILE A 186 14.21 4.34 -0.51
N ILE A 187 15.11 3.97 -1.42
CA ILE A 187 16.55 4.28 -1.30
C ILE A 187 16.77 5.79 -1.29
N ALA A 188 16.12 6.53 -2.18
CA ALA A 188 16.27 7.98 -2.30
C ALA A 188 15.70 8.76 -1.10
N LEU A 189 14.81 8.15 -0.32
CA LEU A 189 14.28 8.67 0.95
C LEU A 189 15.15 8.27 2.16
N ASP A 190 16.30 7.62 1.93
CA ASP A 190 17.19 7.10 2.98
C ASP A 190 16.49 6.08 3.90
N ALA A 191 15.43 5.44 3.39
CA ALA A 191 14.67 4.42 4.08
C ALA A 191 15.19 3.02 3.73
N LYS A 192 14.97 2.05 4.63
CA LYS A 192 15.22 0.64 4.34
C LYS A 192 13.96 0.02 3.74
N PRO A 193 14.07 -0.84 2.72
CA PRO A 193 12.95 -1.67 2.28
C PRO A 193 12.35 -2.40 3.48
N GLY A 194 11.04 -2.35 3.62
CA GLY A 194 10.35 -2.99 4.74
C GLY A 194 10.57 -4.49 4.72
N ASN A 195 10.60 -5.11 5.90
CA ASN A 195 10.36 -6.55 5.99
C ASN A 195 8.93 -6.78 5.46
N ASN A 196 8.69 -7.84 4.69
CA ASN A 196 7.45 -8.16 3.97
C ASN A 196 6.21 -8.37 4.88
N SER A 197 5.94 -7.46 5.81
CA SER A 197 4.83 -7.52 6.77
C SER A 197 3.52 -7.27 6.04
N ASN A 198 2.52 -8.08 6.37
CA ASN A 198 1.23 -8.11 5.71
C ASN A 198 0.38 -6.84 5.95
N SER A 199 0.78 -6.02 6.93
CA SER A 199 0.21 -4.72 7.25
C SER A 199 1.32 -3.77 7.71
N SER A 200 1.15 -2.47 7.46
CA SER A 200 2.04 -1.45 8.02
C SER A 200 1.83 -1.41 9.54
N THR A 201 2.71 -2.07 10.27
CA THR A 201 2.57 -2.25 11.73
C THR A 201 3.03 -1.04 12.55
N SER A 202 3.58 -0.02 11.90
CA SER A 202 4.04 1.20 12.56
C SER A 202 3.62 2.47 11.82
N TYR A 203 3.42 3.55 12.57
CA TYR A 203 3.17 4.88 12.01
C TYR A 203 4.25 5.28 10.99
N ARG A 204 5.53 5.00 11.31
CA ARG A 204 6.67 5.31 10.43
C ARG A 204 6.58 4.59 9.08
N GLU A 205 6.21 3.33 9.10
CA GLU A 205 6.02 2.55 7.87
C GLU A 205 4.82 3.08 7.07
N ALA A 206 3.70 3.38 7.74
CA ALA A 206 2.50 3.88 7.08
C ALA A 206 2.77 5.24 6.41
N HIS A 207 3.49 6.11 7.10
CA HIS A 207 3.89 7.42 6.60
C HIS A 207 4.92 7.33 5.47
N LEU A 208 5.85 6.36 5.51
CA LEU A 208 6.73 6.07 4.37
C LEU A 208 5.91 5.64 3.14
N LEU A 209 4.95 4.73 3.30
CA LEU A 209 4.10 4.29 2.20
C LEU A 209 3.21 5.43 1.67
N ALA A 210 2.68 6.27 2.56
CA ALA A 210 1.97 7.50 2.18
C ALA A 210 2.87 8.43 1.36
N THR A 211 4.12 8.64 1.80
CA THR A 211 5.11 9.44 1.08
C THR A 211 5.39 8.86 -0.30
N LEU A 212 5.59 7.55 -0.42
CA LEU A 212 5.80 6.87 -1.69
C LEU A 212 4.60 7.02 -2.63
N ALA A 213 3.37 6.91 -2.11
CA ALA A 213 2.14 7.13 -2.87
C ALA A 213 2.05 8.58 -3.36
N TYR A 214 2.38 9.56 -2.51
CA TYR A 214 2.44 10.97 -2.88
C TYR A 214 3.49 11.22 -3.96
N LEU A 215 4.70 10.66 -3.83
CA LEU A 215 5.74 10.77 -4.87
C LEU A 215 5.37 10.05 -6.17
N HIS A 216 4.51 9.03 -6.09
CA HIS A 216 4.03 8.31 -7.27
C HIS A 216 3.05 9.17 -8.10
N ASN A 217 2.03 9.75 -7.44
CA ASN A 217 0.88 10.37 -8.09
C ASN A 217 0.87 11.92 -8.04
N GLY A 218 1.47 12.50 -7.00
CA GLY A 218 1.59 13.94 -6.78
C GLY A 218 0.38 14.62 -6.14
N LYS A 219 -0.69 13.88 -5.82
CA LYS A 219 -1.89 14.44 -5.17
C LYS A 219 -1.94 14.09 -3.67
N LEU A 220 -2.38 15.02 -2.83
CA LEU A 220 -2.41 14.85 -1.37
C LEU A 220 -3.52 13.93 -0.86
N ASP A 221 -4.58 13.73 -1.62
CA ASP A 221 -5.68 12.80 -1.31
C ASP A 221 -5.36 11.35 -1.70
N TYR A 222 -4.36 11.14 -2.58
CA TYR A 222 -3.97 9.81 -3.06
C TYR A 222 -3.39 8.92 -1.95
N PRO A 223 -2.45 9.38 -1.09
CA PRO A 223 -1.92 8.59 0.03
C PRO A 223 -3.00 7.99 0.94
N THR A 224 -4.00 8.77 1.34
CA THR A 224 -5.10 8.31 2.18
C THR A 224 -5.90 7.19 1.51
N ARG A 225 -6.19 7.30 0.20
CA ARG A 225 -6.86 6.24 -0.56
C ARG A 225 -6.03 4.96 -0.62
N ILE A 226 -4.73 5.08 -0.91
CA ILE A 226 -3.83 3.92 -0.96
C ILE A 226 -3.77 3.22 0.40
N LEU A 227 -3.58 3.94 1.50
CA LEU A 227 -3.58 3.35 2.84
C LEU A 227 -4.93 2.69 3.18
N LYS A 228 -6.06 3.25 2.73
CA LYS A 228 -7.39 2.66 2.88
C LYS A 228 -7.52 1.36 2.07
N TYR A 229 -7.13 1.34 0.80
CA TYR A 229 -7.18 0.12 -0.03
C TYR A 229 -6.23 -0.97 0.48
N MET A 230 -5.11 -0.60 1.10
CA MET A 230 -4.25 -1.56 1.78
C MET A 230 -4.93 -2.30 2.94
N GLN A 231 -6.08 -1.85 3.44
CA GLN A 231 -6.89 -2.54 4.45
C GLN A 231 -8.07 -3.31 3.83
N ASP A 232 -8.22 -3.31 2.50
CA ASP A 232 -9.36 -3.94 1.83
C ASP A 232 -9.26 -5.49 1.94
N PRO A 233 -10.25 -6.15 2.57
CA PRO A 233 -10.22 -7.60 2.75
C PRO A 233 -10.15 -8.39 1.42
N ALA A 234 -10.76 -7.88 0.35
CA ALA A 234 -10.73 -8.54 -0.95
C ALA A 234 -9.32 -8.50 -1.57
N LEU A 235 -8.62 -7.36 -1.42
CA LEU A 235 -7.23 -7.24 -1.87
C LEU A 235 -6.29 -8.10 -1.02
N HIS A 236 -6.54 -8.20 0.29
CA HIS A 236 -5.82 -9.14 1.16
C HIS A 236 -6.03 -10.60 0.72
N GLY A 237 -7.28 -10.99 0.43
CA GLY A 237 -7.60 -12.32 -0.08
C GLY A 237 -6.92 -12.62 -1.42
N LEU A 238 -6.80 -11.61 -2.29
CA LEU A 238 -6.10 -11.73 -3.56
C LEU A 238 -4.59 -11.91 -3.38
N VAL A 239 -3.95 -11.09 -2.54
CA VAL A 239 -2.49 -11.11 -2.36
C VAL A 239 -2.00 -12.30 -1.53
N TYR A 240 -2.72 -12.63 -0.46
CA TYR A 240 -2.29 -13.62 0.55
C TYR A 240 -3.13 -14.89 0.57
N GLY A 241 -4.28 -14.92 -0.10
CA GLY A 241 -5.07 -16.14 -0.21
C GLY A 241 -4.27 -17.26 -0.86
N ASN A 242 -4.41 -18.47 -0.32
CA ASN A 242 -3.94 -19.65 -1.00
C ASN A 242 -4.84 -19.87 -2.22
N GLN A 243 -4.28 -19.75 -3.42
CA GLN A 243 -4.93 -20.34 -4.58
C GLN A 243 -4.72 -21.85 -4.47
N GLU A 244 -5.65 -22.54 -3.83
CA GLU A 244 -5.78 -23.96 -4.10
C GLU A 244 -6.12 -24.08 -5.59
N PRO A 245 -5.41 -24.93 -6.36
CA PRO A 245 -5.84 -25.25 -7.71
C PRO A 245 -7.28 -25.73 -7.60
N THR A 246 -8.21 -25.01 -8.22
CA THR A 246 -9.54 -25.55 -8.47
C THR A 246 -9.32 -26.83 -9.26
N ALA A 247 -9.41 -27.97 -8.59
CA ALA A 247 -9.44 -29.26 -9.25
C ALA A 247 -10.58 -29.17 -10.25
N SER A 248 -10.24 -29.13 -11.55
CA SER A 248 -11.23 -29.29 -12.61
C SER A 248 -11.93 -30.61 -12.36
N THR A 249 -13.13 -30.56 -11.79
CA THR A 249 -14.06 -31.66 -11.87
C THR A 249 -14.50 -31.72 -13.33
N LEU A 250 -13.74 -32.47 -14.13
CA LEU A 250 -14.26 -33.05 -15.35
C LEU A 250 -15.44 -33.95 -14.94
N ILE A 251 -16.65 -33.51 -15.27
CA ILE A 251 -17.82 -34.38 -15.44
C ILE A 251 -18.29 -34.18 -16.88
#